data_AF-A0A1V4YLW3-F1
#
_entry.id   AF-A0A1V4YLW3-F1
#
_cell.length_a   1.000
_cell.length_b   1.000
_cell.length_c   1.000
_cell.angle_alpha   90.00
_cell.angle_beta   90.00
_cell.angle_gamma   90.00
#
_symmetry.space_group_name_H-M   'P 1'
#
loop_
_entity.id
_entity.type
_entity.pdbx_description
1 polymer ?
#
loop_
_entity_poly.entity_id
_entity_poly.type
_entity_poly.pdbx_seq_one_letter_code
_entity_poly.pdbx_strand_id
1 'polypeptide(L)'
;MKPMESKKFVLLDIDYITENDEAVVRLFGRLIGEDSNQSIIALDKSFKPYIYVHPHDVEECITDLRELKVLKIEKVRKKDIGVIKEFLKVTLKHPQDVPKLREKIWNLSSVKEVREHDIPFYRRYLIDKGLFPMSEVLVHGEVVHSSSSSVNETCLFKIDGPPEPLESGLPELKVLSFDIEACNPKGMPQEKKDPIIMISFSSNHGFRKVFSTKSSSFDFVEVVEDEEELLKKFVETIKSENPDLITGYNSDVFDFPYIRDRAAQLGVSLDLGVDGSQIKFMRRGFANAAVIKGRIHVDLYPSMRRYLQLDRYTLERVYLELMGEDKKDIPGDEIHSCWVDDGDKLEELFEYSLDDAVAVTKIGENMLPLSMELTRIVGQPLFDVSRMATGQQVEWYLIRKAYEYGDIVPNKPSNSKISGRKRIAGGYVKDPVKGLHENIVYFDFRSLYPSIIISKNVSPDTITDDCGEDDCYIAPEVGYKFKKEPVGFVPSVIGNILRERVKIKKMMTESTDPHQKHILNVQQEALKRLANSMYGVYGFIRFRWYRIECADSITAWGRDFIKKTMDKAREFGFEPIYADTDGFYATYKP
;
A
#
# COMPACT_ATOMS: atom_id res chain seq x y z
N MET A 1 -15.07 -22.62 -32.39
CA MET A 1 -14.09 -21.99 -31.48
C MET A 1 -14.10 -20.51 -31.78
N LYS A 2 -14.36 -19.66 -30.79
CA LYS A 2 -14.01 -18.23 -30.91
C LYS A 2 -12.49 -18.13 -31.13
N PRO A 3 -11.99 -17.16 -31.92
CA PRO A 3 -10.56 -17.00 -32.12
C PRO A 3 -9.87 -16.72 -30.77
N MET A 4 -8.72 -17.35 -30.54
CA MET A 4 -7.84 -16.96 -29.43
C MET A 4 -7.32 -15.56 -29.71
N GLU A 5 -7.59 -14.65 -28.78
CA GLU A 5 -7.14 -13.26 -28.82
C GLU A 5 -6.11 -13.02 -27.72
N SER A 6 -5.33 -11.95 -27.91
CA SER A 6 -4.37 -11.46 -26.93
C SER A 6 -4.79 -10.05 -26.53
N LYS A 7 -4.87 -9.78 -25.22
CA LYS A 7 -5.16 -8.45 -24.70
C LYS A 7 -4.04 -8.00 -23.77
N LYS A 8 -3.61 -6.75 -23.95
CA LYS A 8 -2.60 -6.09 -23.13
C LYS A 8 -3.28 -4.98 -22.34
N PHE A 9 -3.04 -4.93 -21.03
CA PHE A 9 -3.66 -3.95 -20.14
C PHE A 9 -2.79 -3.58 -18.95
N VAL A 10 -3.06 -2.44 -18.33
CA VAL A 10 -2.49 -2.08 -17.02
C VAL A 10 -3.32 -2.75 -15.93
N LEU A 11 -2.71 -3.57 -15.08
CA LEU A 11 -3.39 -4.21 -13.95
C LEU A 11 -3.68 -3.18 -12.85
N LEU A 12 -4.95 -2.86 -12.63
CA LEU A 12 -5.39 -1.86 -11.66
C LEU A 12 -5.83 -2.48 -10.32
N ASP A 13 -6.77 -3.41 -10.39
CA ASP A 13 -7.40 -4.03 -9.21
C ASP A 13 -7.56 -5.54 -9.41
N ILE A 14 -7.77 -6.26 -8.32
CA ILE A 14 -7.94 -7.71 -8.33
C ILE A 14 -8.86 -8.16 -7.22
N ASP A 15 -9.75 -9.11 -7.54
CA ASP A 15 -10.47 -9.86 -6.53
C ASP A 15 -10.78 -11.30 -7.00
N TYR A 16 -11.74 -11.94 -6.34
CA TYR A 16 -12.32 -13.18 -6.82
C TYR A 16 -13.83 -13.21 -6.54
N ILE A 17 -14.54 -13.95 -7.37
CA ILE A 17 -15.95 -14.31 -7.18
C ILE A 17 -16.11 -15.83 -7.15
N THR A 18 -17.28 -16.30 -6.75
CA THR A 18 -17.65 -17.71 -6.84
C THR A 18 -18.65 -17.89 -7.97
N GLU A 19 -18.29 -18.70 -8.96
CA GLU A 19 -19.20 -19.11 -10.05
C GLU A 19 -19.26 -20.64 -10.07
N ASN A 20 -20.47 -21.22 -10.00
CA ASN A 20 -20.67 -22.67 -10.04
C ASN A 20 -19.79 -23.45 -9.03
N ASP A 21 -19.73 -22.99 -7.78
CA ASP A 21 -18.87 -23.53 -6.70
C ASP A 21 -17.36 -23.47 -6.94
N GLU A 22 -16.91 -22.74 -7.96
CA GLU A 22 -15.50 -22.50 -8.25
C GLU A 22 -15.12 -21.05 -8.01
N ALA A 23 -13.91 -20.82 -7.53
CA ALA A 23 -13.36 -19.48 -7.41
C ALA A 23 -12.82 -19.02 -8.76
N VAL A 24 -13.23 -17.82 -9.16
CA VAL A 24 -12.79 -17.15 -10.38
C VAL A 24 -12.06 -15.88 -9.97
N VAL A 25 -10.77 -15.80 -10.25
CA VAL A 25 -9.98 -14.58 -10.04
C VAL A 25 -10.37 -13.59 -11.13
N ARG A 26 -10.59 -12.33 -10.74
CA ARG A 26 -10.88 -11.23 -11.66
C ARG A 26 -9.75 -10.22 -11.60
N LEU A 27 -9.12 -9.97 -12.74
CA LEU A 27 -8.12 -8.93 -12.93
C LEU A 27 -8.80 -7.75 -13.62
N PHE A 28 -8.87 -6.62 -12.93
CA PHE A 28 -9.41 -5.39 -13.49
C PHE A 28 -8.27 -4.53 -14.03
N GLY A 29 -8.50 -3.93 -15.18
CA GLY A 29 -7.50 -3.06 -15.78
C GLY A 29 -8.05 -2.15 -16.85
N ARG A 30 -7.13 -1.41 -17.47
CA ARG A 30 -7.39 -0.59 -18.65
C ARG A 30 -6.57 -1.09 -19.81
N LEU A 31 -7.23 -1.31 -20.96
CA LEU A 31 -6.57 -1.78 -22.17
C LEU A 31 -5.49 -0.78 -22.63
N ILE A 32 -4.51 -1.27 -23.37
CA ILE A 32 -3.41 -0.47 -23.93
C ILE A 32 -3.50 -0.50 -25.45
N GLY A 33 -3.21 0.63 -26.10
CA GLY A 33 -3.27 0.78 -27.56
C GLY A 33 -4.52 1.52 -28.02
N GLU A 34 -5.10 1.08 -29.14
CA GLU A 34 -6.27 1.71 -29.77
C GLU A 34 -7.50 1.73 -28.83
N ASP A 35 -7.63 0.72 -27.96
CA ASP A 35 -8.72 0.60 -26.97
C ASP A 35 -8.38 1.24 -25.61
N SER A 36 -7.45 2.20 -25.54
CA SER A 36 -6.91 2.71 -24.27
C SER A 36 -7.91 3.38 -23.31
N ASN A 37 -9.12 3.72 -23.80
CA ASN A 37 -10.22 4.23 -22.98
C ASN A 37 -11.12 3.12 -22.40
N GLN A 38 -10.90 1.87 -22.78
CA GLN A 38 -11.75 0.74 -22.44
C GLN A 38 -11.22 -0.02 -21.21
N SER A 39 -12.12 -0.32 -20.28
CA SER A 39 -11.81 -1.18 -19.13
C SER A 39 -11.88 -2.66 -19.51
N ILE A 40 -11.11 -3.50 -18.83
CA ILE A 40 -11.10 -4.96 -18.99
C ILE A 40 -11.30 -5.66 -17.65
N ILE A 41 -12.08 -6.74 -17.66
CA ILE A 41 -12.17 -7.71 -16.56
C ILE A 41 -11.70 -9.05 -17.11
N ALA A 42 -10.48 -9.46 -16.76
CA ALA A 42 -9.91 -10.73 -17.17
C ALA A 42 -10.16 -11.81 -16.10
N LEU A 43 -10.78 -12.92 -16.48
CA LEU A 43 -11.24 -14.00 -15.61
C LEU A 43 -10.31 -15.20 -15.69
N ASP A 44 -9.75 -15.63 -14.55
CA ASP A 44 -8.97 -16.88 -14.43
C ASP A 44 -9.65 -17.86 -13.46
N LYS A 45 -10.01 -19.06 -13.96
CA LYS A 45 -10.63 -20.16 -13.20
C LYS A 45 -9.62 -21.25 -12.78
N SER A 46 -8.39 -21.18 -13.28
CA SER A 46 -7.36 -22.20 -13.13
C SER A 46 -6.70 -22.21 -11.74
N PHE A 47 -6.72 -21.08 -11.04
CA PHE A 47 -6.03 -20.95 -9.77
C PHE A 47 -6.83 -21.57 -8.61
N LYS A 48 -6.16 -22.40 -7.80
CA LYS A 48 -6.76 -23.05 -6.62
C LYS A 48 -6.02 -22.65 -5.35
N PRO A 49 -6.73 -22.43 -4.23
CA PRO A 49 -6.10 -22.07 -2.96
C PRO A 49 -5.29 -23.24 -2.42
N TYR A 50 -4.21 -22.94 -1.69
CA TYR A 50 -3.42 -23.95 -1.01
C TYR A 50 -2.83 -23.43 0.30
N ILE A 51 -2.44 -24.36 1.16
CA ILE A 51 -1.69 -24.12 2.41
C ILE A 51 -0.52 -25.09 2.47
N TYR A 52 0.42 -24.83 3.37
CA TYR A 52 1.50 -25.78 3.66
C TYR A 52 1.31 -26.41 5.03
N VAL A 53 1.60 -27.70 5.12
CA VAL A 53 1.52 -28.48 6.36
C VAL A 53 2.89 -29.03 6.67
N HIS A 54 3.39 -28.78 7.88
CA HIS A 54 4.60 -29.38 8.42
C HIS A 54 4.18 -30.62 9.22
N PRO A 55 4.50 -31.83 8.73
CA PRO A 55 4.11 -33.06 9.42
C PRO A 55 5.07 -33.43 10.55
N HIS A 56 4.58 -34.23 11.51
CA HIS A 56 5.42 -35.02 12.42
C HIS A 56 5.95 -36.27 11.69
N ASP A 57 5.05 -36.98 11.01
CA ASP A 57 5.34 -38.06 10.07
C ASP A 57 4.63 -37.79 8.74
N VAL A 58 5.37 -37.91 7.64
CA VAL A 58 4.91 -37.50 6.32
C VAL A 58 3.81 -38.44 5.80
N GLU A 59 3.97 -39.76 5.97
CA GLU A 59 3.05 -40.75 5.40
C GLU A 59 1.75 -40.84 6.20
N GLU A 60 1.85 -40.77 7.53
CA GLU A 60 0.68 -40.68 8.42
C GLU A 60 -0.13 -39.42 8.08
N CYS A 61 0.53 -38.26 7.98
CA CYS A 61 -0.14 -37.01 7.67
C CYS A 61 -0.82 -37.01 6.29
N ILE A 62 -0.21 -37.63 5.28
CA ILE A 62 -0.85 -37.79 3.95
C ILE A 62 -2.13 -38.62 4.08
N THR A 63 -2.15 -39.65 4.91
CA THR A 63 -3.32 -40.51 5.12
C THR A 63 -4.45 -39.72 5.77
N ASP A 64 -4.17 -39.02 6.87
CA ASP A 64 -5.17 -38.18 7.56
C ASP A 64 -5.73 -37.07 6.65
N LEU A 65 -4.86 -36.42 5.87
CA LEU A 65 -5.27 -35.35 4.96
C LEU A 65 -6.19 -35.85 3.83
N ARG A 66 -6.03 -37.10 3.38
CA ARG A 66 -6.92 -37.70 2.37
C ARG A 66 -8.34 -37.91 2.90
N GLU A 67 -8.51 -38.21 4.19
CA GLU A 67 -9.82 -38.35 4.82
C GLU A 67 -10.61 -37.03 4.82
N LEU A 68 -9.89 -35.90 4.85
CA LEU A 68 -10.46 -34.55 4.78
C LEU A 68 -10.89 -34.11 3.37
N LYS A 69 -10.79 -34.99 2.36
CA LYS A 69 -11.23 -34.75 0.96
C LYS A 69 -10.60 -33.49 0.33
N VAL A 70 -9.32 -33.25 0.61
CA VAL A 70 -8.54 -32.19 -0.04
C VAL A 70 -8.32 -32.50 -1.53
N LEU A 71 -8.09 -31.47 -2.35
CA LEU A 71 -8.02 -31.63 -3.81
C LEU A 71 -6.72 -32.29 -4.27
N LYS A 72 -5.59 -31.85 -3.72
CA LYS A 72 -4.25 -32.32 -4.09
C LYS A 72 -3.30 -32.19 -2.91
N ILE A 73 -2.38 -33.13 -2.78
CA ILE A 73 -1.30 -33.11 -1.77
C ILE A 73 0.03 -33.33 -2.50
N GLU A 74 0.99 -32.44 -2.31
CA GLU A 74 2.32 -32.51 -2.92
C GLU A 74 3.41 -32.39 -1.87
N LYS A 75 4.40 -33.28 -1.88
CA LYS A 75 5.60 -33.14 -1.05
C LYS A 75 6.49 -32.06 -1.64
N VAL A 76 6.89 -31.10 -0.80
CA VAL A 76 7.76 -30.00 -1.20
C VAL A 76 8.83 -29.76 -0.15
N ARG A 77 10.01 -29.32 -0.58
CA ARG A 77 11.08 -28.87 0.32
C ARG A 77 11.11 -27.35 0.33
N LYS A 78 11.06 -26.76 1.53
CA LYS A 78 11.07 -25.30 1.72
C LYS A 78 12.06 -24.93 2.81
N LYS A 79 12.66 -23.75 2.70
CA LYS A 79 13.53 -23.21 3.76
C LYS A 79 12.68 -22.54 4.83
N ASP A 80 12.82 -22.98 6.07
CA ASP A 80 12.14 -22.43 7.25
C ASP A 80 13.19 -21.92 8.23
N ILE A 81 13.43 -20.60 8.19
CA ILE A 81 14.43 -19.90 9.02
C ILE A 81 15.81 -20.57 8.87
N GLY A 82 16.33 -20.59 7.64
CA GLY A 82 17.66 -21.12 7.33
C GLY A 82 17.73 -22.64 7.17
N VAL A 83 16.73 -23.40 7.63
CA VAL A 83 16.74 -24.87 7.60
C VAL A 83 15.79 -25.39 6.54
N ILE A 84 16.28 -26.27 5.66
CA ILE A 84 15.42 -26.96 4.68
C ILE A 84 14.60 -28.02 5.40
N LYS A 85 13.27 -27.93 5.31
CA LYS A 85 12.33 -28.91 5.86
C LYS A 85 11.40 -29.42 4.77
N GLU A 86 10.83 -30.59 5.02
CA GLU A 86 9.78 -31.16 4.18
C GLU A 86 8.41 -30.65 4.64
N PHE A 87 7.59 -30.26 3.67
CA PHE A 87 6.22 -29.80 3.86
C PHE A 87 5.30 -30.52 2.87
N LEU A 88 4.02 -30.58 3.20
CA LEU A 88 2.97 -30.97 2.29
C LEU A 88 2.25 -29.71 1.80
N LYS A 89 2.27 -29.45 0.50
CA LYS A 89 1.42 -28.44 -0.15
C LYS A 89 0.05 -29.06 -0.35
N VAL A 90 -0.95 -28.54 0.36
CA VAL A 90 -2.33 -29.04 0.35
C VAL A 90 -3.20 -28.06 -0.41
N THR A 91 -3.66 -28.45 -1.60
CA THR A 91 -4.59 -27.67 -2.42
C THR A 91 -6.03 -27.97 -2.03
N LEU A 92 -6.82 -26.90 -1.89
CA LEU A 92 -8.23 -26.98 -1.52
C LEU A 92 -9.12 -26.59 -2.71
N LYS A 93 -10.42 -26.93 -2.63
CA LYS A 93 -11.38 -26.66 -3.70
C LYS A 93 -11.70 -25.17 -3.81
N HIS A 94 -12.06 -24.54 -2.70
CA HIS A 94 -12.51 -23.15 -2.68
C HIS A 94 -11.81 -22.32 -1.59
N PRO A 95 -11.54 -21.01 -1.78
CA PRO A 95 -10.87 -20.16 -0.79
C PRO A 95 -11.58 -20.10 0.57
N GLN A 96 -12.91 -20.20 0.55
CA GLN A 96 -13.73 -20.25 1.78
C GLN A 96 -13.58 -21.55 2.56
N ASP A 97 -12.97 -22.59 1.98
CA ASP A 97 -12.65 -23.84 2.68
C ASP A 97 -11.38 -23.71 3.52
N VAL A 98 -10.48 -22.77 3.19
CA VAL A 98 -9.21 -22.57 3.91
C VAL A 98 -9.46 -22.34 5.41
N PRO A 99 -10.33 -21.40 5.85
CA PRO A 99 -10.57 -21.20 7.28
C PRO A 99 -11.22 -22.40 7.97
N LYS A 100 -12.06 -23.17 7.25
CA LYS A 100 -12.78 -24.33 7.80
C LYS A 100 -11.89 -25.55 7.96
N LEU A 101 -11.05 -25.81 6.95
CA LEU A 101 -10.19 -26.99 6.92
C LEU A 101 -8.89 -26.75 7.68
N ARG A 102 -8.35 -25.52 7.73
CA ARG A 102 -7.10 -25.26 8.46
C ARG A 102 -7.19 -25.67 9.93
N GLU A 103 -8.34 -25.47 10.58
CA GLU A 103 -8.52 -25.81 12.00
C GLU A 103 -8.58 -27.33 12.19
N LYS A 104 -9.32 -28.03 11.31
CA LYS A 104 -9.35 -29.49 11.31
C LYS A 104 -7.97 -30.09 11.08
N ILE A 105 -7.24 -29.57 10.09
CA ILE A 105 -5.87 -30.00 9.77
C ILE A 105 -4.93 -29.72 10.94
N TRP A 106 -5.04 -28.55 11.57
CA TRP A 106 -4.22 -28.18 12.72
C TRP A 106 -4.38 -29.14 13.90
N ASN A 107 -5.59 -29.70 14.08
CA ASN A 107 -5.91 -30.59 15.19
C ASN A 107 -5.55 -32.07 14.95
N LEU A 108 -5.02 -32.42 13.77
CA LEU A 108 -4.54 -33.77 13.49
C LEU A 108 -3.25 -34.05 14.29
N SER A 109 -3.14 -35.22 14.92
CA SER A 109 -1.94 -35.63 15.67
C SER A 109 -0.68 -35.72 14.79
N SER A 110 -0.86 -36.01 13.51
CA SER A 110 0.20 -36.08 12.51
C SER A 110 0.73 -34.71 12.05
N VAL A 111 0.05 -33.61 12.41
CA VAL A 111 0.39 -32.25 11.98
C VAL A 111 1.10 -31.49 13.08
N LYS A 112 2.30 -31.01 12.78
CA LYS A 112 3.08 -30.15 13.67
C LYS A 112 2.68 -28.69 13.55
N GLU A 113 2.50 -28.21 12.32
CA GLU A 113 2.13 -26.81 12.08
C GLU A 113 1.52 -26.61 10.69
N VAL A 114 0.58 -25.67 10.57
CA VAL A 114 0.07 -25.19 9.27
C VAL A 114 0.66 -23.82 8.96
N ARG A 115 1.10 -23.60 7.72
CA ARG A 115 1.79 -22.40 7.24
C ARG A 115 1.03 -21.76 6.08
N GLU A 116 1.20 -20.44 5.93
CA GLU A 116 0.62 -19.63 4.83
C GLU A 116 -0.91 -19.65 4.72
N HIS A 117 -1.62 -20.13 5.75
CA HIS A 117 -3.08 -20.21 5.77
C HIS A 117 -3.80 -18.85 5.89
N ASP A 118 -3.05 -17.77 6.10
CA ASP A 118 -3.57 -16.42 6.31
C ASP A 118 -3.22 -15.46 5.16
N ILE A 119 -2.66 -15.98 4.06
CA ILE A 119 -2.47 -15.22 2.81
C ILE A 119 -3.81 -15.21 2.04
N PRO A 120 -4.43 -14.05 1.81
CA PRO A 120 -5.67 -13.96 1.03
C PRO A 120 -5.49 -14.48 -0.39
N PHE A 121 -6.52 -15.14 -0.92
CA PHE A 121 -6.48 -15.84 -2.20
C PHE A 121 -6.01 -14.98 -3.38
N TYR A 122 -6.55 -13.76 -3.52
CA TYR A 122 -6.15 -12.83 -4.59
C TYR A 122 -4.70 -12.35 -4.44
N ARG A 123 -4.19 -12.20 -3.22
CA ARG A 123 -2.78 -11.84 -2.97
C ARG A 123 -1.85 -13.00 -3.27
N ARG A 124 -2.26 -14.23 -2.93
CA ARG A 124 -1.55 -15.46 -3.29
C ARG A 124 -1.44 -15.58 -4.80
N TYR A 125 -2.51 -15.27 -5.55
CA TYR A 125 -2.51 -15.23 -7.01
C TYR A 125 -1.46 -14.26 -7.57
N LEU A 126 -1.42 -13.01 -7.10
CA LEU A 126 -0.41 -12.02 -7.51
C LEU A 126 1.01 -12.55 -7.30
N ILE A 127 1.28 -13.15 -6.12
CA ILE A 127 2.61 -13.66 -5.79
C ILE A 127 2.97 -14.88 -6.66
N ASP A 128 2.07 -15.85 -6.85
CA ASP A 128 2.33 -17.06 -7.65
C ASP A 128 2.60 -16.75 -9.11
N LYS A 129 1.83 -15.81 -9.67
CA LYS A 129 1.88 -15.45 -11.08
C LYS A 129 2.90 -14.35 -11.37
N GLY A 130 3.55 -13.80 -10.35
CA GLY A 130 4.51 -12.71 -10.52
C GLY A 130 3.88 -11.44 -11.09
N LEU A 131 2.61 -11.18 -10.74
CA LEU A 131 1.88 -10.01 -11.20
C LEU A 131 2.00 -8.85 -10.22
N PHE A 132 2.20 -7.66 -10.76
CA PHE A 132 2.37 -6.43 -10.00
C PHE A 132 1.29 -5.44 -10.42
N PRO A 133 0.39 -5.01 -9.51
CA PRO A 133 -0.52 -3.92 -9.83
C PRO A 133 0.27 -2.67 -10.27
N MET A 134 -0.34 -1.85 -11.11
CA MET A 134 0.28 -0.74 -11.84
C MET A 134 1.35 -1.16 -12.86
N SER A 135 1.39 -2.43 -13.26
CA SER A 135 2.27 -2.91 -14.35
C SER A 135 1.43 -3.47 -15.50
N GLU A 136 2.04 -3.53 -16.67
CA GLU A 136 1.40 -4.08 -17.86
C GLU A 136 1.34 -5.61 -17.80
N VAL A 137 0.23 -6.17 -18.26
CA VAL A 137 -0.03 -7.62 -18.30
C VAL A 137 -0.56 -8.00 -19.67
N LEU A 138 -0.06 -9.10 -20.20
CA LEU A 138 -0.56 -9.77 -21.40
C LEU A 138 -1.37 -11.01 -21.01
N VAL A 139 -2.55 -11.16 -21.60
CA VAL A 139 -3.39 -12.34 -21.43
C VAL A 139 -3.82 -12.88 -22.78
N HIS A 140 -3.93 -14.21 -22.87
CA HIS A 140 -4.45 -14.94 -24.02
C HIS A 140 -5.77 -15.61 -23.64
N GLY A 141 -6.71 -15.71 -24.58
CA GLY A 141 -8.02 -16.27 -24.30
C GLY A 141 -9.12 -15.80 -25.24
N GLU A 142 -10.34 -15.67 -24.72
CA GLU A 142 -11.53 -15.33 -25.52
C GLU A 142 -12.32 -14.17 -24.91
N VAL A 143 -12.84 -13.30 -25.77
CA VAL A 143 -13.81 -12.27 -25.36
C VAL A 143 -15.18 -12.93 -25.12
N VAL A 144 -15.65 -12.88 -23.88
CA VAL A 144 -16.92 -13.49 -23.46
C VAL A 144 -18.09 -12.59 -23.85
N HIS A 145 -17.99 -11.30 -23.54
CA HIS A 145 -19.02 -10.31 -23.84
C HIS A 145 -18.39 -8.95 -24.19
N SER A 146 -18.88 -8.34 -25.26
CA SER A 146 -18.72 -6.91 -25.60
C SER A 146 -20.14 -6.36 -25.78
N SER A 147 -20.76 -5.81 -24.73
CA SER A 147 -22.13 -5.28 -24.82
C SER A 147 -22.12 -3.87 -25.39
N SER A 148 -22.78 -3.69 -26.54
CA SER A 148 -22.82 -2.45 -27.33
C SER A 148 -23.85 -1.41 -26.87
N SER A 149 -24.12 -1.28 -25.57
CA SER A 149 -25.28 -0.49 -25.10
C SER A 149 -25.10 0.33 -23.81
N SER A 150 -23.87 0.69 -23.44
CA SER A 150 -23.65 1.72 -22.41
C SER A 150 -22.34 2.47 -22.64
N VAL A 151 -22.30 3.74 -22.21
CA VAL A 151 -21.31 4.80 -22.52
C VAL A 151 -19.84 4.45 -22.20
N ASN A 152 -19.53 3.31 -21.58
CA ASN A 152 -18.17 2.79 -21.44
C ASN A 152 -18.16 1.25 -21.45
N GLU A 153 -17.93 0.65 -22.61
CA GLU A 153 -17.94 -0.80 -22.78
C GLU A 153 -16.82 -1.47 -21.98
N THR A 154 -17.14 -2.38 -21.07
CA THR A 154 -16.11 -3.18 -20.38
C THR A 154 -15.85 -4.47 -21.16
N CYS A 155 -14.59 -4.74 -21.49
CA CYS A 155 -14.18 -5.99 -22.12
C CYS A 155 -14.15 -7.13 -21.08
N LEU A 156 -15.09 -8.08 -21.18
CA LEU A 156 -15.04 -9.29 -20.35
C LEU A 156 -14.22 -10.36 -21.06
N PHE A 157 -13.05 -10.66 -20.52
CA PHE A 157 -12.07 -11.55 -21.14
C PHE A 157 -11.87 -12.80 -20.30
N LYS A 158 -12.03 -13.99 -20.89
CA LYS A 158 -11.75 -15.25 -20.19
C LYS A 158 -10.36 -15.71 -20.59
N ILE A 159 -9.48 -15.81 -19.60
CA ILE A 159 -8.09 -16.19 -19.81
C ILE A 159 -7.99 -17.69 -20.08
N ASP A 160 -7.24 -18.06 -21.10
CA ASP A 160 -6.80 -19.42 -21.41
C ASP A 160 -5.27 -19.46 -21.40
N GLY A 161 -4.70 -19.79 -20.24
CA GLY A 161 -3.27 -19.75 -19.97
C GLY A 161 -2.90 -18.86 -18.77
N PRO A 162 -1.62 -18.81 -18.38
CA PRO A 162 -1.17 -17.90 -17.34
C PRO A 162 -1.14 -16.45 -17.87
N PRO A 163 -1.52 -15.45 -17.06
CA PRO A 163 -1.21 -14.06 -17.38
C PRO A 163 0.30 -13.82 -17.35
N GLU A 164 0.79 -13.05 -18.32
CA GLU A 164 2.22 -12.75 -18.49
C GLU A 164 2.51 -11.31 -18.05
N PRO A 165 3.35 -11.09 -17.01
CA PRO A 165 3.78 -9.75 -16.64
C PRO A 165 4.73 -9.19 -17.69
N LEU A 166 4.53 -7.92 -18.08
CA LEU A 166 5.39 -7.20 -18.99
C LEU A 166 6.21 -6.15 -18.23
N GLU A 167 7.44 -5.91 -18.68
CA GLU A 167 8.26 -4.81 -18.16
C GLU A 167 7.70 -3.49 -18.67
N SER A 168 7.40 -2.57 -17.76
CA SER A 168 6.77 -1.28 -18.08
C SER A 168 7.27 -0.15 -17.19
N GLY A 169 7.04 1.10 -17.61
CA GLY A 169 7.16 2.27 -16.75
C GLY A 169 5.98 2.39 -15.77
N LEU A 170 5.92 3.53 -15.07
CA LEU A 170 4.68 3.92 -14.38
C LEU A 170 3.62 4.25 -15.45
N PRO A 171 2.40 3.69 -15.33
CA PRO A 171 1.33 3.98 -16.29
C PRO A 171 0.81 5.41 -16.09
N GLU A 172 0.44 6.08 -17.16
CA GLU A 172 -0.39 7.28 -17.07
C GLU A 172 -1.82 6.87 -16.74
N LEU A 173 -2.38 7.38 -15.65
CA LEU A 173 -3.71 6.98 -15.17
C LEU A 173 -4.71 8.12 -15.34
N LYS A 174 -5.95 7.77 -15.68
CA LYS A 174 -7.07 8.72 -15.63
C LYS A 174 -7.49 8.92 -14.19
N VAL A 175 -7.24 10.11 -13.66
CA VAL A 175 -7.58 10.49 -12.28
C VAL A 175 -8.78 11.41 -12.32
N LEU A 176 -9.81 11.08 -11.54
CA LEU A 176 -10.95 11.95 -11.27
C LEU A 176 -11.00 12.22 -9.77
N SER A 177 -10.75 13.46 -9.39
CA SER A 177 -10.96 13.94 -8.04
C SER A 177 -12.36 14.50 -7.90
N PHE A 178 -12.91 14.39 -6.70
CA PHE A 178 -14.18 15.01 -6.36
C PHE A 178 -14.13 15.58 -4.95
N ASP A 179 -15.02 16.53 -4.69
CA ASP A 179 -15.29 17.10 -3.39
C ASP A 179 -16.81 17.39 -3.26
N ILE A 180 -17.32 17.47 -2.03
CA ILE A 180 -18.74 17.75 -1.78
C ILE A 180 -18.89 18.88 -0.76
N GLU A 181 -19.91 19.70 -0.98
CA GLU A 181 -20.37 20.65 0.02
C GLU A 181 -21.75 20.24 0.53
N ALA A 182 -21.88 20.19 1.84
CA ALA A 182 -23.13 19.91 2.52
C ALA A 182 -23.65 21.17 3.21
N CYS A 183 -24.96 21.39 3.13
CA CYS A 183 -25.60 22.43 3.93
C CYS A 183 -25.33 22.17 5.42
N ASN A 184 -25.16 23.22 6.22
CA ASN A 184 -24.70 23.04 7.60
C ASN A 184 -25.21 24.13 8.58
N PRO A 185 -26.53 24.40 8.62
CA PRO A 185 -27.11 25.55 9.36
C PRO A 185 -26.93 25.49 10.89
N LYS A 186 -26.50 24.35 11.43
CA LYS A 186 -26.35 24.09 12.88
C LYS A 186 -24.94 23.67 13.27
N GLY A 187 -23.93 24.01 12.46
CA GLY A 187 -22.55 23.56 12.62
C GLY A 187 -22.29 22.31 11.80
N MET A 188 -21.56 21.32 12.34
CA MET A 188 -21.17 20.12 11.58
C MET A 188 -22.37 19.45 10.87
N PRO A 189 -22.27 19.17 9.55
CA PRO A 189 -23.36 18.63 8.77
C PRO A 189 -23.77 17.23 9.25
N GLN A 190 -25.07 16.95 9.22
CA GLN A 190 -25.67 15.68 9.64
C GLN A 190 -26.36 15.01 8.44
N GLU A 191 -25.91 13.82 8.07
CA GLU A 191 -26.37 13.07 6.89
C GLU A 191 -27.89 12.80 6.90
N LYS A 192 -28.52 12.80 8.08
CA LYS A 192 -29.96 12.57 8.24
C LYS A 192 -30.82 13.80 7.98
N LYS A 193 -30.24 15.00 7.93
CA LYS A 193 -30.98 16.26 7.90
C LYS A 193 -30.48 17.20 6.82
N ASP A 194 -29.18 17.30 6.68
CA ASP A 194 -28.58 18.35 5.89
C ASP A 194 -28.22 17.82 4.49
N PRO A 195 -28.79 18.40 3.42
CA PRO A 195 -28.57 17.91 2.06
C PRO A 195 -27.17 18.27 1.54
N ILE A 196 -26.68 17.48 0.58
CA ILE A 196 -25.57 17.88 -0.28
C ILE A 196 -26.07 18.98 -1.22
N ILE A 197 -25.33 20.09 -1.28
CA ILE A 197 -25.68 21.27 -2.07
C ILE A 197 -24.82 21.40 -3.34
N MET A 198 -23.58 20.91 -3.31
CA MET A 198 -22.69 20.88 -4.46
C MET A 198 -21.85 19.60 -4.49
N ILE A 199 -21.55 19.15 -5.70
CA ILE A 199 -20.50 18.15 -5.97
C ILE A 199 -19.60 18.72 -7.05
N SER A 200 -18.31 18.85 -6.74
CA SER A 200 -17.31 19.31 -7.68
C SER A 200 -16.42 18.18 -8.16
N PHE A 201 -15.95 18.29 -9.39
CA PHE A 201 -15.07 17.34 -10.04
C PHE A 201 -13.91 18.06 -10.69
N SER A 202 -12.75 17.42 -10.67
CA SER A 202 -11.56 17.84 -11.41
C SER A 202 -10.75 16.63 -11.83
N SER A 203 -10.15 16.67 -13.01
CA SER A 203 -9.35 15.56 -13.54
C SER A 203 -7.98 16.01 -14.01
N ASN A 204 -7.06 15.06 -14.11
CA ASN A 204 -5.74 15.27 -14.70
C ASN A 204 -5.75 15.39 -16.24
N HIS A 205 -6.93 15.36 -16.86
CA HIS A 205 -7.12 15.49 -18.31
C HIS A 205 -8.06 16.64 -18.69
N GLY A 206 -8.27 17.58 -17.76
CA GLY A 206 -8.91 18.87 -18.05
C GLY A 206 -10.41 18.95 -17.79
N PHE A 207 -11.09 17.85 -17.45
CA PHE A 207 -12.47 17.88 -16.98
C PHE A 207 -12.58 18.61 -15.63
N ARG A 208 -13.44 19.62 -15.56
CA ARG A 208 -13.75 20.41 -14.36
C ARG A 208 -15.23 20.79 -14.38
N LYS A 209 -15.96 20.48 -13.31
CA LYS A 209 -17.40 20.74 -13.24
C LYS A 209 -17.89 20.82 -11.81
N VAL A 210 -18.88 21.68 -11.55
CA VAL A 210 -19.63 21.73 -10.30
C VAL A 210 -21.09 21.48 -10.62
N PHE A 211 -21.71 20.48 -9.98
CA PHE A 211 -23.15 20.27 -10.00
C PHE A 211 -23.76 20.92 -8.77
N SER A 212 -24.83 21.69 -8.94
CA SER A 212 -25.42 22.51 -7.89
C SER A 212 -26.94 22.60 -8.03
N THR A 213 -27.67 22.72 -6.92
CA THR A 213 -29.11 23.02 -6.96
C THR A 213 -29.42 24.52 -7.08
N LYS A 214 -28.39 25.37 -7.20
CA LYS A 214 -28.50 26.81 -7.44
C LYS A 214 -27.70 27.22 -8.68
N SER A 215 -28.20 28.25 -9.36
CA SER A 215 -27.58 28.81 -10.57
C SER A 215 -26.38 29.70 -10.26
N SER A 216 -25.45 29.72 -11.21
CA SER A 216 -24.27 30.58 -11.25
C SER A 216 -24.10 31.15 -12.66
N SER A 217 -23.34 32.23 -12.77
CA SER A 217 -22.85 32.77 -14.03
C SER A 217 -21.66 32.01 -14.63
N PHE A 218 -21.02 31.11 -13.87
CA PHE A 218 -19.85 30.35 -14.32
C PHE A 218 -20.21 29.18 -15.24
N ASP A 219 -19.50 29.06 -16.37
CA ASP A 219 -19.68 27.97 -17.35
C ASP A 219 -19.39 26.57 -16.78
N PHE A 220 -18.61 26.48 -15.69
CA PHE A 220 -18.29 25.21 -15.04
C PHE A 220 -19.40 24.72 -14.10
N VAL A 221 -20.44 25.52 -13.84
CA VAL A 221 -21.56 25.15 -12.96
C VAL A 221 -22.72 24.61 -13.80
N GLU A 222 -23.15 23.38 -13.52
CA GLU A 222 -24.38 22.80 -14.07
C GLU A 222 -25.44 22.71 -12.98
N VAL A 223 -26.57 23.36 -13.24
CA VAL A 223 -27.71 23.39 -12.32
C VAL A 223 -28.54 22.13 -12.48
N VAL A 224 -28.88 21.51 -11.36
CA VAL A 224 -29.79 20.37 -11.26
C VAL A 224 -31.00 20.73 -10.41
N GLU A 225 -32.10 19.99 -10.56
CA GLU A 225 -33.37 20.29 -9.90
C GLU A 225 -33.32 20.09 -8.39
N ASP A 226 -32.67 19.01 -7.93
CA ASP A 226 -32.60 18.62 -6.53
C ASP A 226 -31.38 17.76 -6.19
N GLU A 227 -31.28 17.34 -4.92
CA GLU A 227 -30.19 16.48 -4.43
C GLU A 227 -30.22 15.07 -5.06
N GLU A 228 -31.40 14.56 -5.43
CA GLU A 228 -31.51 13.25 -6.09
C GLU A 228 -30.85 13.29 -7.47
N GLU A 229 -31.11 14.34 -8.24
CA GLU A 229 -30.46 14.57 -9.53
C GLU A 229 -28.96 14.84 -9.36
N LEU A 230 -28.55 15.60 -8.34
CA LEU A 230 -27.14 15.82 -8.02
C LEU A 230 -26.38 14.50 -7.78
N LEU A 231 -26.97 13.56 -7.04
CA LEU A 231 -26.39 12.23 -6.82
C LEU A 231 -26.43 11.34 -8.07
N LYS A 232 -27.45 11.47 -8.93
CA LYS A 232 -27.46 10.80 -10.24
C LYS A 232 -26.33 11.32 -11.12
N LYS A 233 -26.10 12.63 -11.17
CA LYS A 233 -24.98 13.25 -11.89
C LYS A 233 -23.63 12.76 -11.36
N PHE A 234 -23.47 12.59 -10.05
CA PHE A 234 -22.26 11.98 -9.49
C PHE A 234 -21.96 10.59 -10.07
N VAL A 235 -22.98 9.71 -10.13
CA VAL A 235 -22.85 8.37 -10.72
C VAL A 235 -22.61 8.44 -12.23
N GLU A 236 -23.34 9.30 -12.94
CA GLU A 236 -23.22 9.49 -14.39
C GLU A 236 -21.83 10.00 -14.78
N THR A 237 -21.29 11.00 -14.07
CA THR A 237 -19.97 11.56 -14.33
C THR A 237 -18.86 10.54 -14.11
N ILE A 238 -18.88 9.78 -13.00
CA ILE A 238 -17.90 8.71 -12.78
C ILE A 238 -18.00 7.65 -13.89
N LYS A 239 -19.22 7.32 -14.31
CA LYS A 239 -19.42 6.38 -15.42
C LYS A 239 -18.93 6.93 -16.74
N SER A 240 -19.16 8.20 -17.07
CA SER A 240 -18.79 8.81 -18.37
C SER A 240 -17.30 9.04 -18.49
N GLU A 241 -16.67 9.60 -17.46
CA GLU A 241 -15.23 9.90 -17.44
C GLU A 241 -14.38 8.62 -17.40
N ASN A 242 -14.97 7.51 -16.95
CA ASN A 242 -14.33 6.20 -16.82
C ASN A 242 -12.94 6.26 -16.16
N PRO A 243 -12.80 6.82 -14.95
CA PRO A 243 -11.49 6.99 -14.34
C PRO A 243 -10.88 5.67 -13.88
N ASP A 244 -9.55 5.58 -13.98
CA ASP A 244 -8.76 4.51 -13.37
C ASP A 244 -8.71 4.69 -11.84
N LEU A 245 -8.55 5.94 -11.41
CA LEU A 245 -8.46 6.36 -10.02
C LEU A 245 -9.51 7.41 -9.68
N ILE A 246 -10.11 7.23 -8.50
CA ILE A 246 -10.93 8.25 -7.87
C ILE A 246 -10.21 8.76 -6.63
N THR A 247 -9.99 10.06 -6.56
CA THR A 247 -9.30 10.73 -5.45
C THR A 247 -10.23 11.68 -4.71
N GLY A 248 -9.98 11.82 -3.42
CA GLY A 248 -10.66 12.76 -2.53
C GLY A 248 -9.76 13.05 -1.33
N TYR A 249 -10.11 14.04 -0.52
CA TYR A 249 -9.35 14.38 0.67
C TYR A 249 -10.24 14.19 1.91
N ASN A 250 -9.92 13.18 2.73
CA ASN A 250 -10.77 12.71 3.84
C ASN A 250 -12.06 11.99 3.39
N SER A 251 -12.08 11.53 2.13
CA SER A 251 -13.22 10.86 1.50
C SER A 251 -13.57 9.48 2.06
N ASP A 252 -12.66 8.77 2.72
CA ASP A 252 -13.00 7.53 3.43
C ASP A 252 -13.86 7.82 4.68
N VAL A 253 -13.68 8.98 5.31
CA VAL A 253 -14.28 9.32 6.61
C VAL A 253 -15.53 10.19 6.46
N PHE A 254 -15.53 11.11 5.49
CA PHE A 254 -16.60 12.07 5.30
C PHE A 254 -17.39 11.84 4.00
N ASP A 255 -16.79 12.11 2.83
CA ASP A 255 -17.53 12.25 1.56
C ASP A 255 -18.31 10.98 1.17
N PHE A 256 -17.64 9.84 1.03
CA PHE A 256 -18.31 8.61 0.60
C PHE A 256 -19.35 8.11 1.61
N PRO A 257 -19.06 8.09 2.94
CA PRO A 257 -20.10 7.80 3.93
C PRO A 257 -21.32 8.73 3.84
N TYR A 258 -21.11 10.04 3.63
CA TYR A 258 -22.19 11.02 3.52
C TYR A 258 -23.02 10.77 2.25
N ILE A 259 -22.37 10.65 1.10
CA ILE A 259 -23.00 10.32 -0.19
C ILE A 259 -23.80 9.02 -0.09
N ARG A 260 -23.25 7.97 0.53
CA ARG A 260 -23.96 6.69 0.74
C ARG A 260 -25.26 6.90 1.50
N ASP A 261 -25.20 7.61 2.63
CA ASP A 261 -26.35 7.74 3.53
C ASP A 261 -27.42 8.68 2.96
N ARG A 262 -27.03 9.71 2.19
CA ARG A 262 -27.97 10.55 1.42
C ARG A 262 -28.59 9.80 0.24
N ALA A 263 -27.79 9.08 -0.55
CA ALA A 263 -28.28 8.27 -1.65
C ALA A 263 -29.27 7.19 -1.20
N ALA A 264 -29.02 6.56 -0.04
CA ALA A 264 -29.94 5.59 0.54
C ALA A 264 -31.29 6.21 0.96
N GLN A 265 -31.30 7.46 1.44
CA GLN A 265 -32.53 8.18 1.79
C GLN A 265 -33.35 8.57 0.55
N LEU A 266 -32.67 8.91 -0.54
CA LEU A 266 -33.27 9.36 -1.80
C LEU A 266 -33.53 8.22 -2.80
N GLY A 267 -33.11 7.00 -2.50
CA GLY A 267 -33.30 5.84 -3.38
C GLY A 267 -32.38 5.81 -4.62
N VAL A 268 -31.24 6.52 -4.58
CA VAL A 268 -30.26 6.56 -5.67
C VAL A 268 -29.26 5.41 -5.55
N SER A 269 -29.08 4.64 -6.63
CA SER A 269 -28.14 3.51 -6.67
C SER A 269 -26.72 3.97 -7.04
N LEU A 270 -25.75 3.70 -6.16
CA LEU A 270 -24.34 4.05 -6.35
C LEU A 270 -23.56 2.93 -7.06
N ASP A 271 -23.97 2.60 -8.29
CA ASP A 271 -23.38 1.54 -9.13
C ASP A 271 -22.08 2.00 -9.80
N LEU A 272 -21.05 2.27 -8.99
CA LEU A 272 -19.79 2.87 -9.46
C LEU A 272 -18.77 1.87 -10.02
N GLY A 273 -18.95 0.57 -9.75
CA GLY A 273 -18.03 -0.48 -10.19
C GLY A 273 -17.98 -0.63 -11.71
N VAL A 274 -16.81 -1.00 -12.23
CA VAL A 274 -16.61 -1.39 -13.65
C VAL A 274 -17.47 -2.59 -14.01
N ASP A 275 -17.72 -3.50 -13.06
CA ASP A 275 -18.64 -4.63 -13.21
C ASP A 275 -20.11 -4.28 -12.95
N GLY A 276 -20.45 -2.99 -12.81
CA GLY A 276 -21.78 -2.50 -12.46
C GLY A 276 -22.16 -2.70 -11.00
N SER A 277 -21.25 -3.14 -10.14
CA SER A 277 -21.56 -3.32 -8.72
C SER A 277 -21.64 -2.01 -7.94
N GLN A 278 -22.49 -2.02 -6.91
CA GLN A 278 -22.57 -0.93 -5.94
C GLN A 278 -21.26 -0.77 -5.14
N ILE A 279 -20.97 0.46 -4.75
CA ILE A 279 -19.90 0.79 -3.82
C ILE A 279 -20.03 -0.02 -2.52
N LYS A 280 -18.90 -0.52 -2.01
CA LYS A 280 -18.84 -1.25 -0.73
C LYS A 280 -17.95 -0.52 0.25
N PHE A 281 -18.19 -0.72 1.53
CA PHE A 281 -17.35 -0.18 2.60
C PHE A 281 -16.70 -1.33 3.36
N MET A 282 -15.39 -1.27 3.55
CA MET A 282 -14.67 -2.26 4.35
C MET A 282 -13.64 -1.61 5.27
N ARG A 283 -13.46 -2.21 6.44
CA ARG A 283 -12.46 -1.73 7.41
C ARG A 283 -11.04 -1.83 6.82
N ARG A 284 -10.37 -0.69 6.67
CA ARG A 284 -8.96 -0.59 6.26
C ARG A 284 -8.25 0.44 7.14
N GLY A 285 -7.17 0.02 7.80
CA GLY A 285 -6.50 0.88 8.79
C GLY A 285 -7.45 1.30 9.91
N PHE A 286 -7.60 2.62 10.11
CA PHE A 286 -8.41 3.21 11.18
C PHE A 286 -9.84 3.61 10.75
N ALA A 287 -10.18 3.50 9.47
CA ALA A 287 -11.48 3.90 8.92
C ALA A 287 -12.12 2.78 8.10
N ASN A 288 -13.37 2.97 7.70
CA ASN A 288 -13.97 2.18 6.62
C ASN A 288 -13.60 2.84 5.31
N ALA A 289 -13.04 2.09 4.38
CA ALA A 289 -12.65 2.58 3.08
C ALA A 289 -13.71 2.25 2.03
N ALA A 290 -13.93 3.19 1.11
CA ALA A 290 -14.82 3.02 -0.03
C ALA A 290 -14.15 2.13 -1.10
N VAL A 291 -14.83 1.06 -1.50
CA VAL A 291 -14.34 0.08 -2.47
C VAL A 291 -15.24 0.10 -3.68
N ILE A 292 -14.65 0.44 -4.82
CA ILE A 292 -15.30 0.48 -6.13
C ILE A 292 -14.59 -0.54 -7.01
N LYS A 293 -15.31 -1.56 -7.49
CA LYS A 293 -14.68 -2.67 -8.20
C LYS A 293 -14.10 -2.21 -9.54
N GLY A 294 -12.80 -2.40 -9.72
CA GLY A 294 -12.08 -1.99 -10.93
C GLY A 294 -11.77 -0.49 -11.06
N ARG A 295 -12.21 0.36 -10.11
CA ARG A 295 -11.77 1.76 -10.02
C ARG A 295 -11.08 1.98 -8.68
N ILE A 296 -9.84 2.42 -8.70
CA ILE A 296 -9.04 2.51 -7.48
C ILE A 296 -9.41 3.80 -6.75
N HIS A 297 -10.06 3.67 -5.59
CA HIS A 297 -10.24 4.81 -4.70
C HIS A 297 -8.99 5.04 -3.82
N VAL A 298 -8.49 6.27 -3.81
CA VAL A 298 -7.41 6.72 -2.94
C VAL A 298 -7.85 7.98 -2.18
N ASP A 299 -8.03 7.84 -0.87
CA ASP A 299 -8.09 8.99 0.02
C ASP A 299 -6.67 9.53 0.25
N LEU A 300 -6.43 10.79 -0.11
CA LEU A 300 -5.12 11.43 -0.01
C LEU A 300 -4.76 11.79 1.44
N TYR A 301 -5.74 12.05 2.31
CA TYR A 301 -5.50 12.52 3.68
C TYR A 301 -4.62 11.56 4.52
N PRO A 302 -4.89 10.24 4.58
CA PRO A 302 -4.02 9.30 5.29
C PRO A 302 -2.60 9.24 4.72
N SER A 303 -2.45 9.46 3.41
CA SER A 303 -1.14 9.46 2.75
C SER A 303 -0.34 10.71 3.13
N MET A 304 -0.97 11.88 3.19
CA MET A 304 -0.31 13.11 3.61
C MET A 304 0.19 13.02 5.05
N ARG A 305 -0.64 12.48 5.94
CA ARG A 305 -0.25 12.22 7.35
C ARG A 305 0.90 11.23 7.49
N ARG A 306 1.08 10.34 6.52
CA ARG A 306 2.19 9.36 6.53
C ARG A 306 3.48 9.96 6.01
N TYR A 307 3.41 10.85 5.02
CA TYR A 307 4.57 11.28 4.25
C TYR A 307 5.06 12.69 4.57
N LEU A 308 4.20 13.56 5.11
CA LEU A 308 4.53 14.94 5.49
C LEU A 308 4.56 15.07 7.01
N GLN A 309 5.40 15.99 7.51
CA GLN A 309 5.47 16.38 8.91
C GLN A 309 4.93 17.80 9.05
N LEU A 310 3.64 17.91 9.36
CA LEU A 310 2.94 19.19 9.47
C LEU A 310 2.29 19.32 10.85
N ASP A 311 2.08 20.56 11.28
CA ASP A 311 1.32 20.89 12.48
C ASP A 311 -0.18 20.59 12.30
N ARG A 312 -0.71 20.82 11.10
CA ARG A 312 -2.07 20.50 10.68
C ARG A 312 -2.07 19.90 9.28
N TYR A 313 -3.10 19.12 8.98
CA TYR A 313 -3.25 18.41 7.70
C TYR A 313 -4.58 18.78 7.03
N THR A 314 -4.99 20.04 7.11
CA THR A 314 -6.10 20.53 6.28
C THR A 314 -5.67 20.58 4.81
N LEU A 315 -6.64 20.65 3.89
CA LEU A 315 -6.37 20.61 2.46
C LEU A 315 -5.50 21.79 2.04
N GLU A 316 -5.82 22.99 2.52
CA GLU A 316 -5.09 24.24 2.28
C GLU A 316 -3.64 24.16 2.79
N ARG A 317 -3.42 23.66 4.01
CA ARG A 317 -2.06 23.58 4.59
C ARG A 317 -1.17 22.61 3.81
N VAL A 318 -1.73 21.47 3.38
CA VAL A 318 -1.02 20.50 2.53
C VAL A 318 -0.78 21.07 1.14
N TYR A 319 -1.77 21.74 0.55
CA TYR A 319 -1.65 22.38 -0.75
C TYR A 319 -0.51 23.40 -0.76
N LEU A 320 -0.45 24.27 0.27
CA LEU A 320 0.64 25.22 0.47
C LEU A 320 2.00 24.52 0.59
N GLU A 321 2.10 23.44 1.36
CA GLU A 321 3.35 22.69 1.53
C GLU A 321 3.86 22.11 0.21
N LEU A 322 2.97 21.56 -0.62
CA LEU A 322 3.36 20.85 -1.84
C LEU A 322 3.50 21.76 -3.06
N MET A 323 2.70 22.82 -3.15
CA MET A 323 2.62 23.71 -4.33
C MET A 323 3.31 25.05 -4.09
N GLY A 324 3.52 25.47 -2.83
CA GLY A 324 4.03 26.79 -2.49
C GLY A 324 3.04 27.93 -2.78
N GLU A 325 1.76 27.60 -2.95
CA GLU A 325 0.67 28.51 -3.29
C GLU A 325 -0.40 28.47 -2.19
N ASP A 326 -0.94 29.62 -1.81
CA ASP A 326 -2.09 29.69 -0.91
C ASP A 326 -3.38 29.32 -1.65
N LYS A 327 -4.22 28.50 -1.01
CA LYS A 327 -5.61 28.26 -1.43
C LYS A 327 -6.51 29.19 -0.63
N LYS A 328 -7.51 29.78 -1.30
CA LYS A 328 -8.58 30.52 -0.64
C LYS A 328 -9.45 29.55 0.17
N ASP A 329 -9.71 29.90 1.42
CA ASP A 329 -10.48 29.08 2.35
C ASP A 329 -11.77 29.80 2.77
N ILE A 330 -12.87 29.05 2.85
CA ILE A 330 -14.12 29.50 3.45
C ILE A 330 -14.27 28.75 4.77
N PRO A 331 -14.39 29.43 5.91
CA PRO A 331 -14.62 28.77 7.19
C PRO A 331 -15.84 27.86 7.11
N GLY A 332 -15.70 26.62 7.59
CA GLY A 332 -16.76 25.62 7.44
C GLY A 332 -18.12 26.08 7.99
N ASP A 333 -18.15 26.87 9.07
CA ASP A 333 -19.39 27.43 9.65
C ASP A 333 -20.04 28.55 8.83
N GLU A 334 -19.34 29.09 7.82
CA GLU A 334 -19.85 30.12 6.92
C GLU A 334 -20.49 29.54 5.65
N ILE A 335 -20.28 28.25 5.33
CA ILE A 335 -20.80 27.59 4.12
C ILE A 335 -22.31 27.80 3.95
N HIS A 336 -23.12 27.55 4.99
CA HIS A 336 -24.56 27.80 4.93
C HIS A 336 -24.88 29.28 4.68
N SER A 337 -24.13 30.21 5.26
CA SER A 337 -24.36 31.64 5.10
C SER A 337 -24.06 32.11 3.67
N CYS A 338 -23.00 31.59 3.04
CA CYS A 338 -22.68 31.84 1.64
C CYS A 338 -23.74 31.23 0.72
N TRP A 339 -24.22 30.03 1.06
CA TRP A 339 -25.26 29.36 0.29
C TRP A 339 -26.59 30.14 0.26
N VAL A 340 -27.00 30.78 1.36
CA VAL A 340 -28.28 31.53 1.43
C VAL A 340 -28.19 32.98 0.94
N ASP A 341 -26.99 33.50 0.66
CA ASP A 341 -26.76 34.89 0.25
C ASP A 341 -27.36 35.20 -1.13
N ASP A 342 -27.46 34.20 -2.02
CA ASP A 342 -27.97 34.33 -3.40
C ASP A 342 -27.30 35.45 -4.23
N GLY A 343 -26.10 35.89 -3.81
CA GLY A 343 -25.31 36.96 -4.43
C GLY A 343 -23.82 36.61 -4.51
N ASP A 344 -22.94 37.59 -4.29
CA ASP A 344 -21.50 37.45 -4.48
C ASP A 344 -20.87 36.32 -3.65
N LYS A 345 -21.40 36.04 -2.45
CA LYS A 345 -20.88 34.96 -1.60
C LYS A 345 -21.21 33.56 -2.13
N LEU A 346 -22.32 33.43 -2.85
CA LEU A 346 -22.68 32.18 -3.50
C LEU A 346 -21.74 31.91 -4.69
N GLU A 347 -21.39 32.94 -5.46
CA GLU A 347 -20.42 32.82 -6.54
C GLU A 347 -19.02 32.47 -6.01
N GLU A 348 -18.60 33.09 -4.90
CA GLU A 348 -17.36 32.74 -4.19
C GLU A 348 -17.35 31.29 -3.70
N LEU A 349 -18.51 30.77 -3.26
CA LEU A 349 -18.65 29.39 -2.83
C LEU A 349 -18.53 28.39 -3.99
N PHE A 350 -18.99 28.74 -5.21
CA PHE A 350 -18.80 27.91 -6.40
C PHE A 350 -17.34 27.80 -6.82
N GLU A 351 -16.60 28.91 -6.79
CA GLU A 351 -15.15 28.90 -7.03
C GLU A 351 -14.42 28.06 -5.97
N TYR A 352 -14.75 28.26 -4.69
CA TYR A 352 -14.18 27.48 -3.59
C TYR A 352 -14.37 25.97 -3.77
N SER A 353 -15.60 25.53 -4.07
CA SER A 353 -15.91 24.10 -4.25
C SER A 353 -15.14 23.50 -5.43
N LEU A 354 -14.98 24.23 -6.55
CA LEU A 354 -14.17 23.78 -7.68
C LEU A 354 -12.68 23.73 -7.32
N ASP A 355 -12.18 24.75 -6.63
CA ASP A 355 -10.79 24.86 -6.20
C ASP A 355 -10.38 23.72 -5.27
N ASP A 356 -11.28 23.22 -4.41
CA ASP A 356 -11.01 22.03 -3.59
C ASP A 356 -10.80 20.78 -4.44
N ALA A 357 -11.69 20.48 -5.40
CA ALA A 357 -11.48 19.35 -6.30
C ALA A 357 -10.20 19.50 -7.15
N VAL A 358 -9.86 20.72 -7.58
CA VAL A 358 -8.61 21.02 -8.28
C VAL A 358 -7.39 20.81 -7.37
N ALA A 359 -7.44 21.25 -6.12
CA ALA A 359 -6.38 21.05 -5.15
C ALA A 359 -6.13 19.56 -4.89
N VAL A 360 -7.20 18.76 -4.71
CA VAL A 360 -7.12 17.30 -4.60
C VAL A 360 -6.43 16.68 -5.81
N THR A 361 -6.77 17.13 -7.02
CA THR A 361 -6.14 16.65 -8.26
C THR A 361 -4.65 16.95 -8.29
N LYS A 362 -4.25 18.20 -8.03
CA LYS A 362 -2.83 18.62 -8.01
C LYS A 362 -2.03 17.87 -6.95
N ILE A 363 -2.58 17.70 -5.75
CA ILE A 363 -1.94 16.90 -4.68
C ILE A 363 -1.80 15.44 -5.14
N GLY A 364 -2.83 14.90 -5.78
CA GLY A 364 -2.81 13.57 -6.38
C GLY A 364 -1.69 13.40 -7.40
N GLU A 365 -1.57 14.32 -8.37
CA GLU A 365 -0.51 14.31 -9.39
C GLU A 365 0.89 14.31 -8.79
N ASN A 366 1.09 15.03 -7.67
CA ASN A 366 2.37 15.06 -6.96
C ASN A 366 2.67 13.75 -6.19
N MET A 367 1.65 13.17 -5.55
CA MET A 367 1.84 12.12 -4.52
C MET A 367 1.53 10.69 -4.98
N LEU A 368 0.69 10.52 -6.01
CA LEU A 368 0.33 9.21 -6.56
C LEU A 368 1.52 8.47 -7.19
N PRO A 369 2.46 9.10 -7.93
CA PRO A 369 3.59 8.40 -8.53
C PRO A 369 4.40 7.59 -7.50
N LEU A 370 4.63 8.17 -6.32
CA LEU A 370 5.28 7.48 -5.20
C LEU A 370 4.48 6.25 -4.73
N SER A 371 3.17 6.39 -4.59
CA SER A 371 2.30 5.31 -4.11
C SER A 371 2.16 4.18 -5.14
N MET A 372 2.16 4.52 -6.42
CA MET A 372 2.18 3.57 -7.54
C MET A 372 3.49 2.79 -7.58
N GLU A 373 4.62 3.47 -7.38
CA GLU A 373 5.92 2.79 -7.35
C GLU A 373 6.08 1.89 -6.12
N LEU A 374 5.62 2.34 -4.94
CA LEU A 374 5.53 1.48 -3.76
C LEU A 374 4.61 0.27 -4.01
N THR A 375 3.54 0.44 -4.77
CA THR A 375 2.64 -0.65 -5.18
C THR A 375 3.36 -1.72 -6.01
N ARG A 376 4.16 -1.30 -6.99
CA ARG A 376 4.96 -2.20 -7.83
C ARG A 376 6.05 -2.91 -7.03
N ILE A 377 6.74 -2.19 -6.13
CA ILE A 377 7.77 -2.77 -5.27
C ILE A 377 7.16 -3.76 -4.28
N VAL A 378 6.11 -3.38 -3.55
CA VAL A 378 5.49 -4.24 -2.52
C VAL A 378 4.71 -5.40 -3.15
N GLY A 379 4.15 -5.19 -4.36
CA GLY A 379 3.37 -6.18 -5.11
C GLY A 379 1.96 -6.36 -4.56
N GLN A 380 1.32 -5.28 -4.09
CA GLN A 380 -0.03 -5.29 -3.51
C GLN A 380 -0.87 -4.16 -4.12
N PRO A 381 -2.20 -4.28 -4.26
CA PRO A 381 -3.03 -3.27 -4.92
C PRO A 381 -2.87 -1.86 -4.33
N LEU A 382 -2.94 -0.83 -5.17
CA LEU A 382 -2.76 0.56 -4.76
C LEU A 382 -3.79 0.98 -3.69
N PHE A 383 -5.03 0.50 -3.82
CA PHE A 383 -6.09 0.65 -2.82
C PHE A 383 -5.64 0.22 -1.42
N ASP A 384 -4.92 -0.90 -1.32
CA ASP A 384 -4.40 -1.43 -0.07
C ASP A 384 -3.14 -0.65 0.37
N VAL A 385 -2.18 -0.43 -0.54
CA VAL A 385 -0.87 0.20 -0.22
C VAL A 385 -1.02 1.62 0.30
N SER A 386 -1.94 2.41 -0.25
CA SER A 386 -2.24 3.78 0.21
C SER A 386 -2.72 3.82 1.67
N ARG A 387 -3.26 2.70 2.18
CA ARG A 387 -3.83 2.57 3.53
C ARG A 387 -2.98 1.70 4.48
N MET A 388 -1.98 1.00 3.97
CA MET A 388 -1.07 0.20 4.80
C MET A 388 -0.14 1.09 5.64
N ALA A 389 0.10 0.66 6.88
CA ALA A 389 1.26 1.15 7.63
C ALA A 389 2.56 0.67 6.96
N THR A 390 3.65 1.41 7.13
CA THR A 390 4.96 1.06 6.53
C THR A 390 5.43 -0.35 6.92
N GLY A 391 5.22 -0.77 8.16
CA GLY A 391 5.52 -2.13 8.60
C GLY A 391 4.69 -3.22 7.89
N GLN A 392 3.46 -2.92 7.48
CA GLN A 392 2.65 -3.84 6.66
C GLN A 392 3.17 -3.92 5.24
N GLN A 393 3.61 -2.80 4.65
CA GLN A 393 4.26 -2.78 3.34
C GLN A 393 5.53 -3.65 3.33
N VAL A 394 6.37 -3.51 4.36
CA VAL A 394 7.56 -4.37 4.56
C VAL A 394 7.17 -5.84 4.70
N GLU A 395 6.16 -6.16 5.52
CA GLU A 395 5.71 -7.54 5.71
C GLU A 395 5.25 -8.17 4.38
N TRP A 396 4.46 -7.47 3.57
CA TRP A 396 4.01 -7.98 2.27
C TRP A 396 5.13 -8.11 1.25
N TYR A 397 6.08 -7.17 1.24
CA TYR A 397 7.27 -7.29 0.42
C TYR A 397 8.10 -8.53 0.80
N LEU A 398 8.30 -8.79 2.10
CA LEU A 398 9.02 -9.98 2.57
C LEU A 398 8.27 -11.28 2.29
N ILE A 399 6.93 -11.30 2.38
CA ILE A 399 6.11 -12.46 1.98
C ILE A 399 6.36 -12.81 0.52
N ARG A 400 6.35 -11.81 -0.37
CA ARG A 400 6.66 -12.01 -1.79
C ARG A 400 8.08 -12.53 -1.99
N LYS A 401 9.08 -11.89 -1.37
CA LYS A 401 10.49 -12.31 -1.48
C LYS A 401 10.74 -13.71 -0.91
N ALA A 402 10.05 -14.11 0.16
CA ALA A 402 10.14 -15.45 0.69
C ALA A 402 9.69 -16.49 -0.34
N TYR A 403 8.57 -16.24 -1.02
CA TYR A 403 8.11 -17.11 -2.11
C TYR A 403 9.13 -17.20 -3.26
N GLU A 404 9.66 -16.07 -3.72
CA GLU A 404 10.68 -16.01 -4.77
C GLU A 404 11.97 -16.78 -4.40
N TYR A 405 12.34 -16.79 -3.12
CA TYR A 405 13.56 -17.45 -2.64
C TYR A 405 13.34 -18.91 -2.24
N GLY A 406 12.09 -19.41 -2.32
CA GLY A 406 11.74 -20.77 -1.91
C GLY A 406 11.65 -20.96 -0.39
N ASP A 407 11.57 -19.86 0.36
CA ASP A 407 11.38 -19.85 1.81
C ASP A 407 9.88 -19.99 2.15
N ILE A 408 9.58 -20.56 3.32
CA ILE A 408 8.22 -20.61 3.87
C ILE A 408 7.97 -19.36 4.71
N VAL A 409 6.79 -18.75 4.57
CA VAL A 409 6.44 -17.56 5.36
C VAL A 409 6.09 -17.95 6.80
N PRO A 410 6.70 -17.32 7.82
CA PRO A 410 6.31 -17.54 9.20
C PRO A 410 4.87 -17.10 9.49
N ASN A 411 4.20 -17.80 10.40
CA ASN A 411 2.85 -17.42 10.83
C ASN A 411 2.86 -16.12 11.63
N LYS A 412 1.74 -15.39 11.60
CA LYS A 412 1.52 -14.32 12.58
C LYS A 412 1.50 -14.91 14.00
N PRO A 413 2.02 -14.19 15.00
CA PRO A 413 1.99 -14.67 16.36
C PRO A 413 0.55 -14.72 16.89
N SER A 414 0.24 -15.76 17.66
CA SER A 414 -0.97 -15.82 18.48
C SER A 414 -0.94 -14.73 19.57
N ASN A 415 -2.10 -14.41 20.15
CA ASN A 415 -2.18 -13.47 21.28
C ASN A 415 -1.30 -13.92 22.47
N SER A 416 -1.20 -15.23 22.73
CA SER A 416 -0.32 -15.80 23.74
C SER A 416 1.17 -15.61 23.42
N LYS A 417 1.57 -15.73 22.15
CA LYS A 417 2.95 -15.43 21.73
C LYS A 417 3.24 -13.94 21.85
N ILE A 418 2.28 -13.06 21.54
CA ILE A 418 2.44 -11.61 21.65
C ILE A 418 2.69 -11.18 23.10
N SER A 419 1.97 -11.73 24.08
CA SER A 419 2.17 -11.38 25.50
C SER A 419 3.55 -11.77 26.04
N GLY A 420 4.19 -12.80 25.47
CA GLY A 420 5.55 -13.20 25.82
C GLY A 420 6.65 -12.42 25.09
N ARG A 421 6.32 -11.64 24.05
CA ARG A 421 7.28 -10.82 23.30
C ARG A 421 7.54 -9.51 24.03
N LYS A 422 8.81 -9.15 24.18
CA LYS A 422 9.22 -7.93 24.88
C LYS A 422 9.47 -6.78 23.89
N ARG A 423 9.34 -5.55 24.40
CA ARG A 423 9.82 -4.34 23.72
C ARG A 423 11.32 -4.19 23.99
N ILE A 424 12.04 -3.68 22.99
CA ILE A 424 13.50 -3.53 23.00
C ILE A 424 13.95 -2.26 23.72
N ALA A 425 15.20 -2.26 24.18
CA ALA A 425 15.89 -1.03 24.56
C ALA A 425 16.12 -0.15 23.32
N GLY A 426 15.97 1.16 23.47
CA GLY A 426 16.06 2.12 22.37
C GLY A 426 17.49 2.40 21.88
N GLY A 427 17.60 3.39 21.00
CA GLY A 427 18.86 3.98 20.56
C GLY A 427 19.62 4.67 21.71
N TYR A 428 20.88 5.02 21.46
CA TYR A 428 21.65 5.82 22.41
C TYR A 428 21.24 7.28 22.30
N VAL A 429 20.93 7.90 23.44
CA VAL A 429 20.70 9.35 23.54
C VAL A 429 21.74 9.93 24.48
N LYS A 430 22.42 10.98 24.05
CA LYS A 430 23.27 11.81 24.91
C LYS A 430 22.47 13.05 25.28
N ASP A 431 22.30 13.31 26.57
CA ASP A 431 21.62 14.52 27.02
C ASP A 431 22.26 15.77 26.43
N PRO A 432 21.46 16.74 25.96
CA PRO A 432 21.98 17.96 25.38
C PRO A 432 22.74 18.77 26.43
N VAL A 433 23.93 19.23 26.08
CA VAL A 433 24.62 20.26 26.85
C VAL A 433 23.79 21.54 26.75
N LYS A 434 23.12 21.93 27.84
CA LYS A 434 22.23 23.10 27.85
C LYS A 434 23.04 24.39 27.62
N GLY A 435 22.53 25.25 26.75
CA GLY A 435 23.15 26.55 26.44
C GLY A 435 22.87 26.98 25.01
N LEU A 436 23.24 28.21 24.70
CA LEU A 436 23.35 28.67 23.32
C LEU A 436 24.70 28.19 22.77
N HIS A 437 24.68 27.45 21.68
CA HIS A 437 25.88 26.95 21.00
C HIS A 437 25.94 27.53 19.60
N GLU A 438 27.13 27.93 19.18
CA GLU A 438 27.41 28.40 17.82
C GLU A 438 28.31 27.38 17.09
N ASN A 439 28.35 27.47 15.75
CA ASN A 439 29.21 26.61 14.90
C ASN A 439 28.97 25.11 15.10
N ILE A 440 27.70 24.71 15.07
CA ILE A 440 27.28 23.32 15.24
C ILE A 440 27.45 22.56 13.93
N VAL A 441 28.07 21.38 14.01
CA VAL A 441 28.17 20.40 12.94
C VAL A 441 27.34 19.17 13.30
N TYR A 442 26.54 18.67 12.36
CA TYR A 442 25.76 17.46 12.52
C TYR A 442 26.42 16.29 11.79
N PHE A 443 26.77 15.23 12.53
CA PHE A 443 27.28 13.98 11.99
C PHE A 443 26.17 12.93 11.99
N ASP A 444 25.83 12.41 10.80
CA ASP A 444 24.73 11.48 10.57
C ASP A 444 25.19 10.17 9.93
N PHE A 445 24.73 9.04 10.44
CA PHE A 445 24.90 7.76 9.78
C PHE A 445 23.85 7.57 8.70
N ARG A 446 24.28 7.48 7.43
CA ARG A 446 23.40 7.15 6.32
C ARG A 446 22.76 5.76 6.51
N SER A 447 21.50 5.72 6.91
CA SER A 447 20.74 4.48 7.13
C SER A 447 21.49 3.52 8.07
N LEU A 448 21.78 3.97 9.31
CA LEU A 448 22.54 3.21 10.31
C LEU A 448 22.04 1.76 10.46
N TYR A 449 20.76 1.56 10.75
CA TYR A 449 20.23 0.23 11.05
C TYR A 449 20.18 -0.71 9.84
N PRO A 450 19.68 -0.31 8.64
CA PRO A 450 19.84 -1.13 7.44
C PRO A 450 21.30 -1.54 7.18
N SER A 451 22.24 -0.61 7.40
CA SER A 451 23.68 -0.89 7.23
C SER A 451 24.21 -1.90 8.25
N ILE A 452 23.76 -1.84 9.51
CA ILE A 452 24.08 -2.85 10.53
C ILE A 452 23.51 -4.22 10.14
N ILE A 453 22.24 -4.28 9.75
CA ILE A 453 21.58 -5.54 9.36
C ILE A 453 22.36 -6.25 8.25
N ILE A 454 22.80 -5.50 7.23
CA ILE A 454 23.59 -6.05 6.12
C ILE A 454 25.00 -6.41 6.57
N SER A 455 25.74 -5.46 7.16
CA SER A 455 27.17 -5.63 7.45
C SER A 455 27.46 -6.63 8.57
N LYS A 456 26.49 -6.90 9.45
CA LYS A 456 26.57 -7.89 10.52
C LYS A 456 25.69 -9.11 10.28
N ASN A 457 25.14 -9.23 9.07
CA ASN A 457 24.29 -10.33 8.62
C ASN A 457 23.17 -10.69 9.62
N VAL A 458 22.47 -9.68 10.15
CA VAL A 458 21.49 -9.86 11.24
C VAL A 458 20.17 -10.41 10.71
N SER A 459 19.87 -11.67 11.00
CA SER A 459 18.62 -12.29 10.58
C SER A 459 18.22 -13.47 11.49
N PRO A 460 16.91 -13.81 11.56
CA PRO A 460 16.44 -14.96 12.33
C PRO A 460 17.09 -16.30 11.94
N ASP A 461 17.53 -16.42 10.69
CA ASP A 461 18.15 -17.60 10.09
C ASP A 461 19.68 -17.62 10.19
N THR A 462 20.30 -16.54 10.66
CA THR A 462 21.77 -16.45 10.82
C THR A 462 22.20 -16.46 12.29
N ILE A 463 21.27 -16.27 13.23
CA ILE A 463 21.55 -16.38 14.66
C ILE A 463 21.90 -17.81 15.06
N THR A 464 22.94 -17.98 15.89
CA THR A 464 23.43 -19.29 16.31
C THR A 464 24.18 -19.18 17.63
N ASP A 465 24.16 -20.25 18.43
CA ASP A 465 25.06 -20.38 19.60
C ASP A 465 26.38 -21.08 19.20
N ASP A 466 26.28 -21.95 18.19
CA ASP A 466 27.35 -22.82 17.69
C ASP A 466 28.18 -22.13 16.59
N CYS A 467 29.01 -21.16 16.98
CA CYS A 467 30.05 -20.63 16.11
C CYS A 467 31.27 -20.10 16.86
N GLY A 468 32.44 -20.30 16.24
CA GLY A 468 33.69 -19.68 16.65
C GLY A 468 33.72 -18.18 16.35
N GLU A 469 34.64 -17.45 17.00
CA GLU A 469 34.75 -15.99 16.89
C GLU A 469 35.08 -15.53 15.45
N ASP A 470 35.80 -16.36 14.69
CA ASP A 470 36.19 -16.03 13.32
C ASP A 470 35.05 -16.16 12.31
N ASP A 471 34.04 -16.98 12.58
CA ASP A 471 32.94 -17.28 11.65
C ASP A 471 31.66 -16.47 11.95
N CYS A 472 31.65 -15.71 13.03
CA CYS A 472 30.49 -14.99 13.51
C CYS A 472 30.76 -13.50 13.80
N TYR A 473 29.71 -12.70 13.71
CA TYR A 473 29.65 -11.39 14.33
C TYR A 473 29.04 -11.52 15.72
N ILE A 474 29.72 -10.98 16.72
CA ILE A 474 29.23 -10.95 18.11
C ILE A 474 28.71 -9.55 18.40
N ALA A 475 27.45 -9.47 18.82
CA ALA A 475 26.84 -8.20 19.17
C ALA A 475 27.41 -7.67 20.50
N PRO A 476 27.82 -6.39 20.58
CA PRO A 476 28.30 -5.79 21.82
C PRO A 476 27.17 -5.75 22.84
N GLU A 477 27.51 -5.62 24.13
CA GLU A 477 26.56 -5.53 25.27
C GLU A 477 25.69 -6.79 25.52
N VAL A 478 25.25 -7.50 24.48
CA VAL A 478 24.28 -8.61 24.55
C VAL A 478 24.86 -9.98 24.17
N GLY A 479 25.99 -10.03 23.45
CA GLY A 479 26.74 -11.26 23.18
C GLY A 479 26.12 -12.23 22.16
N TYR A 480 24.95 -11.94 21.59
CA TYR A 480 24.35 -12.77 20.54
C TYR A 480 25.27 -12.88 19.31
N LYS A 481 25.31 -14.07 18.71
CA LYS A 481 26.18 -14.36 17.57
C LYS A 481 25.37 -14.58 16.27
N PHE A 482 25.88 -14.02 15.17
CA PHE A 482 25.31 -14.15 13.83
C PHE A 482 26.37 -14.65 12.86
N LYS A 483 26.05 -15.69 12.10
CA LYS A 483 26.97 -16.25 11.09
C LYS A 483 27.36 -15.20 10.05
N LYS A 484 28.63 -15.15 9.66
CA LYS A 484 29.10 -14.31 8.56
C LYS A 484 28.57 -14.79 7.22
N GLU A 485 28.54 -16.11 7.02
CA GLU A 485 28.04 -16.78 5.83
C GLU A 485 27.19 -18.02 6.21
N PRO A 486 26.16 -18.37 5.42
CA PRO A 486 25.64 -17.63 4.26
C PRO A 486 24.89 -16.35 4.65
N VAL A 487 24.72 -15.42 3.70
CA VAL A 487 23.88 -14.22 3.89
C VAL A 487 22.43 -14.61 4.20
N GLY A 488 21.89 -14.05 5.29
CA GLY A 488 20.53 -14.32 5.76
C GLY A 488 19.44 -13.72 4.87
N PHE A 489 18.22 -14.20 5.07
CA PHE A 489 17.06 -13.79 4.28
C PHE A 489 16.85 -12.27 4.30
N VAL A 490 16.72 -11.65 5.48
CA VAL A 490 16.44 -10.21 5.57
C VAL A 490 17.62 -9.34 5.08
N PRO A 491 18.89 -9.59 5.49
CA PRO A 491 20.04 -8.90 4.94
C PRO A 491 20.14 -8.98 3.41
N SER A 492 19.87 -10.14 2.81
CA SER A 492 19.91 -10.30 1.35
C SER A 492 18.85 -9.43 0.65
N VAL A 493 17.65 -9.37 1.21
CA VAL A 493 16.53 -8.59 0.68
C VAL A 493 16.77 -7.08 0.80
N ILE A 494 17.25 -6.59 1.95
CA ILE A 494 17.61 -5.17 2.14
C ILE A 494 18.80 -4.80 1.25
N GLY A 495 19.81 -5.68 1.15
CA GLY A 495 20.96 -5.47 0.28
C GLY A 495 20.57 -5.29 -1.19
N ASN A 496 19.58 -6.06 -1.67
CA ASN A 496 19.01 -5.87 -3.01
C ASN A 496 18.34 -4.50 -3.19
N ILE A 497 17.54 -4.05 -2.22
CA ILE A 497 16.91 -2.71 -2.25
C ILE A 497 17.96 -1.61 -2.36
N LEU A 498 19.01 -1.67 -1.54
CA LEU A 498 20.06 -0.65 -1.53
C LEU A 498 20.87 -0.65 -2.83
N ARG A 499 21.22 -1.82 -3.35
CA ARG A 499 21.90 -1.93 -4.65
C ARG A 499 21.07 -1.33 -5.77
N GLU A 500 19.78 -1.65 -5.81
CA GLU A 500 18.88 -1.12 -6.84
C GLU A 500 18.75 0.40 -6.72
N ARG A 501 18.63 0.91 -5.49
CA ARG A 501 18.60 2.36 -5.24
C ARG A 501 19.87 3.06 -5.72
N VAL A 502 21.05 2.45 -5.55
CA VAL A 502 22.31 3.03 -6.05
C VAL A 502 22.32 3.10 -7.58
N LYS A 503 21.84 2.06 -8.28
CA LYS A 503 21.72 2.07 -9.75
C LYS A 503 20.80 3.19 -10.22
N ILE A 504 19.61 3.31 -9.62
CA ILE A 504 18.63 4.33 -9.97
C ILE A 504 19.18 5.73 -9.74
N LYS A 505 19.87 5.97 -8.62
CA LYS A 505 20.53 7.27 -8.36
C LYS A 505 21.61 7.60 -9.40
N LYS A 506 22.37 6.59 -9.84
CA LYS A 506 23.37 6.77 -10.90
C LYS A 506 22.67 7.15 -12.22
N MET A 507 21.64 6.41 -12.63
CA MET A 507 20.83 6.73 -13.81
C MET A 507 20.21 8.13 -13.73
N MET A 508 19.79 8.56 -12.55
CA MET A 508 19.19 9.89 -12.32
C MET A 508 20.22 11.01 -12.50
N THR A 509 21.47 10.79 -12.09
CA THR A 509 22.58 11.74 -12.32
C THR A 509 22.98 11.80 -13.79
N GLU A 510 22.96 10.65 -14.49
CA GLU A 510 23.32 10.53 -15.91
C GLU A 510 22.22 11.03 -16.86
N SER A 511 20.96 10.95 -16.46
CA SER A 511 19.83 11.45 -17.25
C SER A 511 19.91 12.97 -17.42
N THR A 512 19.49 13.46 -18.58
CA THR A 512 19.35 14.90 -18.88
C THR A 512 17.87 15.31 -19.00
N ASP A 513 16.98 14.36 -19.21
CA ASP A 513 15.54 14.57 -19.34
C ASP A 513 14.88 14.85 -17.97
N PRO A 514 14.24 16.02 -17.77
CA PRO A 514 13.53 16.34 -16.54
C PRO A 514 12.45 15.31 -16.16
N HIS A 515 11.71 14.78 -17.14
CA HIS A 515 10.65 13.82 -16.86
C HIS A 515 11.24 12.50 -16.35
N GLN A 516 12.23 11.96 -17.04
CA GLN A 516 12.92 10.76 -16.60
C GLN A 516 13.57 10.93 -15.23
N LYS A 517 14.19 12.09 -14.95
CA LYS A 517 14.73 12.41 -13.62
C LYS A 517 13.66 12.36 -12.53
N HIS A 518 12.48 12.90 -12.81
CA HIS A 518 11.37 12.86 -11.87
C HIS A 518 10.95 11.42 -11.56
N ILE A 519 10.77 10.57 -12.58
CA ILE A 519 10.44 9.14 -12.38
C ILE A 519 11.53 8.44 -11.55
N LEU A 520 12.81 8.61 -11.90
CA LEU A 520 13.92 7.99 -11.18
C LEU A 520 13.99 8.48 -9.72
N ASN A 521 13.65 9.74 -9.47
CA ASN A 521 13.57 10.27 -8.11
C ASN A 521 12.42 9.63 -7.31
N VAL A 522 11.27 9.43 -7.93
CA VAL A 522 10.13 8.71 -7.33
C VAL A 522 10.55 7.29 -6.93
N GLN A 523 11.23 6.57 -7.83
CA GLN A 523 11.72 5.22 -7.58
C GLN A 523 12.74 5.14 -6.44
N GLN A 524 13.74 6.02 -6.42
CA GLN A 524 14.74 5.98 -5.35
C GLN A 524 14.15 6.35 -3.98
N GLU A 525 13.17 7.26 -3.93
CA GLU A 525 12.46 7.59 -2.69
C GLU A 525 11.57 6.44 -2.19
N ALA A 526 10.90 5.71 -3.09
CA ALA A 526 10.12 4.52 -2.73
C ALA A 526 11.02 3.44 -2.08
N LEU A 527 12.16 3.14 -2.71
CA LEU A 527 13.15 2.19 -2.18
C LEU A 527 13.75 2.65 -0.83
N LYS A 528 14.06 3.96 -0.70
CA LYS A 528 14.56 4.56 0.54
C LYS A 528 13.55 4.37 1.68
N ARG A 529 12.29 4.71 1.43
CA ARG A 529 11.20 4.59 2.43
C ARG A 529 11.00 3.15 2.87
N LEU A 530 11.01 2.21 1.92
CA LEU A 530 10.89 0.79 2.23
C LEU A 530 12.08 0.30 3.07
N ALA A 531 13.32 0.62 2.67
CA ALA A 531 14.54 0.25 3.40
C ALA A 531 14.57 0.81 4.83
N ASN A 532 14.23 2.09 5.00
CA ASN A 532 14.14 2.72 6.31
C ASN A 532 13.05 2.08 7.18
N SER A 533 11.98 1.56 6.60
CA SER A 533 10.92 0.92 7.38
C SER A 533 11.30 -0.49 7.85
N MET A 534 12.28 -1.14 7.21
CA MET A 534 12.65 -2.53 7.52
C MET A 534 13.41 -2.71 8.84
N TYR A 535 14.06 -1.69 9.39
CA TYR A 535 14.71 -1.86 10.69
C TYR A 535 13.67 -1.96 11.83
N GLY A 536 12.62 -1.12 11.75
CA GLY A 536 11.65 -0.99 12.84
C GLY A 536 10.77 -2.23 13.04
N VAL A 537 10.71 -3.12 12.04
CA VAL A 537 9.85 -4.30 12.11
C VAL A 537 10.38 -5.40 13.04
N TYR A 538 11.69 -5.50 13.29
CA TYR A 538 12.20 -6.51 14.23
C TYR A 538 11.75 -6.25 15.67
N GLY A 539 11.62 -4.98 16.07
CA GLY A 539 11.06 -4.60 17.37
C GLY A 539 9.53 -4.69 17.44
N PHE A 540 8.85 -4.91 16.30
CA PHE A 540 7.39 -5.00 16.27
C PHE A 540 6.92 -6.38 16.71
N ILE A 541 6.33 -6.47 17.89
CA ILE A 541 5.90 -7.73 18.52
C ILE A 541 4.89 -8.54 17.68
N ARG A 542 4.22 -7.96 16.68
CA ARG A 542 3.29 -8.69 15.79
C ARG A 542 3.92 -9.12 14.46
N PHE A 543 5.18 -8.79 14.20
CA PHE A 543 5.88 -9.13 12.97
C PHE A 543 6.11 -10.64 12.83
N ARG A 544 6.03 -11.15 11.59
CA ARG A 544 6.22 -12.57 11.25
C ARG A 544 7.65 -13.04 11.50
N TRP A 545 8.65 -12.28 11.03
CA TRP A 545 10.08 -12.56 11.26
C TRP A 545 10.62 -11.90 12.54
N TYR A 546 9.74 -11.66 13.52
CA TYR A 546 10.16 -11.12 14.82
C TYR A 546 11.19 -12.04 15.48
N ARG A 547 12.31 -11.44 15.88
CA ARG A 547 13.34 -12.00 16.76
C ARG A 547 13.90 -10.87 17.60
N ILE A 548 13.79 -11.01 18.91
CA ILE A 548 14.21 -9.96 19.84
C ILE A 548 15.72 -9.82 19.85
N GLU A 549 16.43 -10.93 19.71
CA GLU A 549 17.89 -10.99 19.68
C GLU A 549 18.43 -10.18 18.50
N CYS A 550 17.79 -10.28 17.33
CA CYS A 550 18.10 -9.44 16.17
C CYS A 550 17.94 -7.96 16.49
N ALA A 551 16.81 -7.58 17.11
CA ALA A 551 16.50 -6.19 17.42
C ALA A 551 17.44 -5.61 18.48
N ASP A 552 17.72 -6.36 19.55
CA ASP A 552 18.67 -5.99 20.60
C ASP A 552 20.08 -5.83 20.03
N SER A 553 20.54 -6.75 19.18
CA SER A 553 21.85 -6.66 18.54
C SER A 553 21.99 -5.46 17.61
N ILE A 554 20.95 -5.13 16.83
CA ILE A 554 20.95 -3.95 15.96
C ILE A 554 21.12 -2.68 16.80
N THR A 555 20.35 -2.55 17.88
CA THR A 555 20.47 -1.37 18.75
C THR A 555 21.82 -1.32 19.45
N ALA A 556 22.33 -2.46 19.93
CA ALA A 556 23.63 -2.52 20.60
C ALA A 556 24.79 -2.11 19.68
N TRP A 557 24.84 -2.61 18.44
CA TRP A 557 25.80 -2.12 17.45
C TRP A 557 25.61 -0.64 17.13
N GLY A 558 24.36 -0.16 17.06
CA GLY A 558 24.08 1.27 16.88
C GLY A 558 24.69 2.12 18.00
N ARG A 559 24.48 1.73 19.27
CA ARG A 559 25.06 2.39 20.44
C ARG A 559 26.59 2.34 20.46
N ASP A 560 27.16 1.19 20.11
CA ASP A 560 28.62 1.02 20.03
C ASP A 560 29.23 1.93 18.96
N PHE A 561 28.64 1.97 17.76
CA PHE A 561 29.16 2.77 16.65
C PHE A 561 29.05 4.26 16.92
N ILE A 562 27.92 4.77 17.42
CA ILE A 562 27.78 6.20 17.72
C ILE A 562 28.74 6.66 18.82
N LYS A 563 28.94 5.85 19.87
CA LYS A 563 29.92 6.15 20.93
C LYS A 563 31.34 6.22 20.35
N LYS A 564 31.75 5.21 19.58
CA LYS A 564 33.07 5.19 18.93
C LYS A 564 33.27 6.37 17.98
N THR A 565 32.25 6.75 17.21
CA THR A 565 32.34 7.90 16.30
C THR A 565 32.43 9.22 17.05
N MET A 566 31.67 9.39 18.14
CA MET A 566 31.80 10.56 19.01
C MET A 566 33.20 10.66 19.64
N ASP A 567 33.73 9.55 20.16
CA ASP A 567 35.08 9.51 20.74
C ASP A 567 36.13 9.86 19.69
N LYS A 568 35.98 9.31 18.48
CA LYS A 568 36.86 9.63 17.35
C LYS A 568 36.74 11.10 16.93
N ALA A 569 35.54 11.67 16.94
CA ALA A 569 35.30 13.07 16.58
C ALA A 569 36.00 14.04 17.55
N ARG A 570 36.05 13.69 18.85
CA ARG A 570 36.81 14.48 19.85
C ARG A 570 38.29 14.55 19.52
N GLU A 571 38.88 13.49 18.98
CA GLU A 571 40.29 13.49 18.54
C GLU A 571 40.57 14.51 17.41
N PHE A 572 39.54 14.93 16.68
CA PHE A 572 39.60 15.95 15.63
C PHE A 572 39.08 17.33 16.08
N GLY A 573 38.92 17.56 17.38
CA GLY A 573 38.44 18.83 17.92
C GLY A 573 36.92 19.03 17.87
N PHE A 574 36.14 18.01 17.46
CA PHE A 574 34.68 18.09 17.50
C PHE A 574 34.16 17.57 18.85
N GLU A 575 33.60 18.45 19.67
CA GLU A 575 33.02 18.07 20.96
C GLU A 575 31.51 17.79 20.81
N PRO A 576 31.04 16.53 21.00
CA PRO A 576 29.63 16.19 20.91
C PRO A 576 28.80 16.85 22.01
N ILE A 577 27.79 17.63 21.63
CA ILE A 577 26.90 18.36 22.55
C ILE A 577 25.54 17.68 22.73
N TYR A 578 25.08 16.90 21.75
CA TYR A 578 23.82 16.15 21.78
C TYR A 578 23.91 14.98 20.81
N ALA A 579 23.29 13.84 21.14
CA ALA A 579 23.19 12.70 20.23
C ALA A 579 21.80 12.09 20.30
N ASP A 580 21.25 11.76 19.14
CA ASP A 580 20.00 11.02 19.01
C ASP A 580 20.22 9.85 18.06
N THR A 581 20.41 8.67 18.64
CA THR A 581 20.31 7.36 17.99
C THR A 581 21.25 7.11 16.81
N ASP A 582 21.03 7.76 15.67
CA ASP A 582 21.73 7.62 14.39
C ASP A 582 22.60 8.83 14.02
N GLY A 583 22.60 9.89 14.84
CA GLY A 583 23.48 11.04 14.63
C GLY A 583 23.79 11.82 15.91
N PHE A 584 24.77 12.73 15.81
CA PHE A 584 25.12 13.64 16.90
C PHE A 584 25.52 15.01 16.39
N TYR A 585 25.23 16.01 17.21
CA TYR A 585 25.63 17.39 17.03
C TYR A 585 26.89 17.64 17.82
N ALA A 586 27.85 18.35 17.23
CA ALA A 586 29.11 18.70 17.86
C ALA A 586 29.47 20.16 17.58
N THR A 587 30.23 20.77 18.49
CA THR A 587 30.88 22.06 18.26
C THR A 587 32.35 21.83 17.91
N TYR A 588 32.88 22.63 17.00
CA TYR A 588 34.30 22.57 16.67
C TYR A 588 35.10 23.45 17.65
N LYS A 589 36.01 22.82 18.38
CA LYS A 589 37.00 23.45 19.25
C LYS A 589 38.39 23.18 18.63
N PRO A 590 38.97 24.15 17.91
CA PRO A 590 40.23 23.98 17.19
C PRO A 590 41.42 23.65 18.10
#